data_AF-A0A1V4RG79-F1
#
_entry.id   AF-A0A1V4RG79-F1
#
_cell.length_a   1.000
_cell.length_b   1.000
_cell.length_c   1.000
_cell.angle_alpha   90.00
_cell.angle_beta   90.00
_cell.angle_gamma   90.00
#
_symmetry.space_group_name_H-M   'P 1'
#
loop_
_entity.id
_entity.type
_entity.pdbx_description
1 polymer ?
#
loop_
_entity_poly.entity_id
_entity_poly.type
_entity_poly.pdbx_seq_one_letter_code
_entity_poly.pdbx_strand_id
1 'polypeptide(L)'
;MRNRRERRNWRLSERFCPPSTTTPALPQNISGVAFGLSAEGFSGGIKLIMGIDRAGKISGVCILEHLETPGLGANITRPWFTGQFKGKSLDNSRLVEGRLAVKKDGGDIDAITGATISSRAVTEAVSKGLDLFQRHREELLE
;
A
#
# COMPACT_ATOMS: atom_id res chain seq x y z
N MET A 1 -59.99 -6.16 -41.64
CA MET A 1 -59.74 -5.50 -40.34
C MET A 1 -58.23 -5.49 -40.07
N ARG A 2 -57.65 -4.33 -39.73
CA ARG A 2 -56.20 -4.08 -39.60
C ARG A 2 -55.60 -4.71 -38.34
N ASN A 3 -54.39 -5.27 -38.43
CA ASN A 3 -53.23 -5.02 -37.54
C ASN A 3 -52.04 -5.89 -37.99
N ARG A 4 -50.94 -5.36 -38.52
CA ARG A 4 -49.85 -4.58 -37.88
C ARG A 4 -49.06 -5.40 -36.85
N ARG A 5 -47.84 -5.82 -37.24
CA ARG A 5 -46.57 -5.86 -36.47
C ARG A 5 -45.53 -6.60 -37.33
N GLU A 6 -44.76 -5.85 -38.11
CA GLU A 6 -43.38 -5.43 -37.78
C GLU A 6 -42.32 -6.47 -38.16
N ARG A 7 -41.97 -6.49 -39.46
CA ARG A 7 -40.65 -6.93 -39.92
C ARG A 7 -39.69 -5.77 -39.69
N ARG A 8 -38.87 -5.82 -38.65
CA ARG A 8 -37.81 -4.82 -38.44
C ARG A 8 -36.53 -5.27 -39.14
N ASN A 9 -36.22 -4.49 -40.17
CA ASN A 9 -34.98 -4.41 -40.92
C ASN A 9 -33.75 -4.46 -40.01
N TRP A 10 -32.84 -5.40 -40.30
CA TRP A 10 -31.47 -5.36 -39.85
C TRP A 10 -30.68 -4.51 -40.87
N ARG A 11 -30.51 -3.21 -40.60
CA ARG A 11 -29.50 -2.42 -41.33
C ARG A 11 -28.41 -2.07 -40.35
N LEU A 12 -27.29 -2.75 -40.55
CA LEU A 12 -25.98 -2.49 -39.98
C LEU A 12 -25.62 -1.00 -40.15
N SER A 13 -25.42 -0.32 -39.03
CA SER A 13 -24.53 0.85 -38.98
C SER A 13 -23.56 0.61 -37.83
N GLU A 14 -22.57 -0.24 -38.08
CA GLU A 14 -21.40 -0.37 -37.24
C GLU A 14 -20.62 0.95 -37.31
N ARG A 15 -20.91 1.85 -36.36
CA ARG A 15 -19.90 2.82 -35.95
C ARG A 15 -18.86 2.03 -35.17
N PHE A 16 -17.90 1.47 -35.91
CA PHE A 16 -16.68 0.92 -35.34
C PHE A 16 -15.95 2.10 -34.70
N CYS A 17 -16.13 2.29 -33.39
CA CYS A 17 -15.30 3.20 -32.63
C CYS A 17 -13.92 2.52 -32.58
N PRO A 18 -12.86 3.08 -33.19
CA PRO A 18 -11.53 2.51 -33.02
C PRO A 18 -11.21 2.55 -31.52
N PRO A 19 -10.54 1.51 -30.96
CA PRO A 19 -10.05 1.61 -29.59
C PRO A 19 -9.09 2.79 -29.56
N SER A 20 -9.51 3.89 -28.94
CA SER A 20 -8.60 4.99 -28.64
C SER A 20 -7.61 4.43 -27.63
N THR A 21 -6.46 3.98 -28.13
CA THR A 21 -5.27 3.63 -27.34
C THR A 21 -4.68 4.91 -26.76
N THR A 22 -5.47 5.65 -25.99
CA THR A 22 -4.93 6.65 -25.09
C THR A 22 -4.49 5.86 -23.88
N THR A 23 -3.24 5.36 -23.94
CA THR A 23 -2.49 5.09 -22.71
C THR A 23 -2.67 6.33 -21.85
N PRO A 24 -3.27 6.24 -20.64
CA PRO A 24 -3.37 7.41 -19.79
C PRO A 24 -1.94 7.89 -19.58
N ALA A 25 -1.64 9.09 -20.09
CA ALA A 25 -0.42 9.77 -19.73
C ALA A 25 -0.45 9.85 -18.20
N LEU A 26 0.53 9.22 -17.56
CA LEU A 26 0.69 9.35 -16.12
C LEU A 26 0.69 10.87 -15.82
N PRO A 27 -0.08 11.33 -14.82
CA PRO A 27 -0.14 12.75 -14.51
C PRO A 27 1.29 13.25 -14.36
N GLN A 28 1.64 14.33 -15.07
CA GLN A 28 3.00 14.90 -15.11
C GLN A 28 3.49 15.46 -13.75
N ASN A 29 2.80 15.13 -12.67
CA ASN A 29 3.13 15.50 -11.31
C ASN A 29 2.94 14.27 -10.41
N ILE A 30 4.00 13.49 -10.24
CA ILE A 30 4.03 12.34 -9.34
C ILE A 30 3.82 12.85 -7.92
N SER A 31 2.69 12.53 -7.29
CA SER A 31 2.38 12.94 -5.91
C SER A 31 3.10 12.08 -4.86
N GLY A 32 3.57 10.90 -5.25
CA GLY A 32 4.23 9.92 -4.39
C GLY A 32 4.35 8.57 -5.07
N VAL A 33 4.90 7.60 -4.35
CA VAL A 33 5.14 6.24 -4.82
C VAL A 33 4.56 5.22 -3.85
N ALA A 34 4.26 4.02 -4.34
CA ALA A 34 3.79 2.91 -3.51
C ALA A 34 4.66 1.67 -3.73
N PHE A 35 5.06 1.03 -2.65
CA PHE A 35 5.88 -0.17 -2.66
C PHE A 35 5.10 -1.36 -2.12
N GLY A 36 5.14 -2.47 -2.87
CA GLY A 36 4.84 -3.79 -2.31
C GLY A 36 6.03 -4.28 -1.50
N LEU A 37 5.79 -4.66 -0.25
CA LEU A 37 6.80 -5.16 0.67
C LEU A 37 6.36 -6.53 1.19
N SER A 38 7.34 -7.32 1.62
CA SER A 38 7.12 -8.60 2.27
C SER A 38 7.93 -8.69 3.56
N ALA A 39 7.37 -9.34 4.55
CA ALA A 39 7.98 -9.57 5.85
C ALA A 39 7.71 -11.01 6.31
N GLU A 40 8.57 -11.55 7.16
CA GLU A 40 8.30 -12.81 7.84
C GLU A 40 7.74 -12.51 9.23
N GLY A 41 6.48 -12.88 9.43
CA GLY A 41 5.78 -12.77 10.71
C GLY A 41 6.09 -13.95 11.64
N PHE A 42 5.25 -14.11 12.67
CA PHE A 42 5.31 -15.27 13.57
C PHE A 42 4.80 -16.54 12.88
N SER A 43 3.69 -16.44 12.16
CA SER A 43 3.00 -17.60 11.56
C SER A 43 3.33 -17.79 10.07
N GLY A 44 4.19 -16.92 9.51
CA GLY A 44 4.61 -16.95 8.11
C GLY A 44 4.62 -15.57 7.44
N GLY A 45 4.68 -15.56 6.11
CA GLY A 45 4.79 -14.35 5.31
C GLY A 45 3.64 -13.35 5.50
N ILE A 46 4.00 -12.08 5.52
CA ILE A 46 3.10 -10.92 5.54
C ILE A 46 3.41 -10.09 4.29
N LYS A 47 2.40 -9.84 3.46
CA LYS A 47 2.50 -8.91 2.33
C LYS A 47 1.79 -7.62 2.66
N LEU A 48 2.42 -6.50 2.35
CA LEU A 48 1.87 -5.18 2.60
C LEU A 48 2.20 -4.23 1.44
N ILE A 49 1.40 -3.19 1.31
CA ILE A 49 1.71 -2.04 0.47
C ILE A 49 1.90 -0.81 1.34
N MET A 50 2.89 0.00 1.00
CA MET A 50 3.20 1.25 1.69
C MET A 50 3.25 2.37 0.66
N GLY A 51 2.53 3.46 0.91
CA GLY A 51 2.62 4.69 0.12
C GLY A 51 3.52 5.71 0.79
N ILE A 52 4.37 6.39 0.01
CA ILE A 52 5.25 7.48 0.44
C ILE A 52 5.00 8.70 -0.45
N ASP A 53 4.90 9.88 0.14
CA ASP A 53 4.78 11.14 -0.59
C ASP A 53 6.15 11.69 -1.06
N ARG A 54 6.16 12.74 -1.89
CA ARG A 54 7.41 13.35 -2.37
C ARG A 54 8.31 13.92 -1.25
N ALA A 55 7.73 14.19 -0.07
CA ALA A 55 8.42 14.68 1.10
C ALA A 55 9.06 13.53 1.93
N GLY A 56 8.91 12.28 1.50
CA GLY A 56 9.45 11.11 2.20
C GLY A 56 8.62 10.70 3.42
N LYS A 57 7.38 11.18 3.53
CA LYS A 57 6.46 10.78 4.60
C LYS A 57 5.56 9.65 4.13
N ILE A 58 5.30 8.71 5.02
CA ILE A 58 4.38 7.62 4.78
C ILE A 58 2.96 8.18 4.66
N SER A 59 2.35 8.01 3.49
CA SER A 59 0.93 8.33 3.25
C SER A 59 0.01 7.31 3.91
N GLY A 60 0.43 6.05 3.94
CA GLY A 60 -0.31 4.96 4.58
C GLY A 60 0.36 3.60 4.37
N VAL A 61 -0.08 2.63 5.18
CA VAL A 61 0.34 1.23 5.12
C VAL A 61 -0.92 0.37 5.11
N CYS A 62 -0.97 -0.63 4.23
CA CYS A 62 -2.05 -1.60 4.17
C CYS A 62 -1.49 -3.02 4.09
N ILE A 63 -1.97 -3.90 4.98
CA ILE A 63 -1.62 -5.32 4.96
C ILE A 63 -2.55 -6.02 3.95
N LEU A 64 -1.97 -6.70 2.97
CA LEU A 64 -2.69 -7.39 1.90
C LEU A 64 -2.94 -8.86 2.24
N GLU A 65 -1.92 -9.54 2.77
CA GLU A 65 -1.97 -10.97 3.10
C GLU A 65 -1.16 -11.24 4.37
N HIS A 66 -1.62 -12.18 5.20
CA HIS A 66 -0.88 -12.71 6.34
C HIS A 66 -1.39 -14.08 6.74
N LEU A 67 -0.57 -14.85 7.47
CA LEU A 67 -0.95 -16.14 8.07
C LEU A 67 -1.08 -16.09 9.60
N GLU A 68 -1.05 -14.89 10.18
CA GLU A 68 -1.05 -14.70 11.63
C GLU A 68 -2.30 -15.21 12.35
N THR A 69 -2.10 -15.67 13.60
CA THR A 69 -3.15 -16.20 14.46
C THR A 69 -4.31 -15.20 14.64
N PRO A 70 -5.56 -15.59 14.30
CA PRO A 70 -6.75 -14.79 14.56
C PRO A 70 -6.85 -14.36 16.02
N GLY A 71 -7.20 -13.10 16.27
CA GLY A 71 -7.34 -12.55 17.62
C GLY A 71 -6.03 -12.10 18.29
N LEU A 72 -4.86 -12.50 17.78
CA LEU A 72 -3.55 -12.01 18.22
C LEU A 72 -2.83 -11.26 17.10
N GLY A 73 -2.04 -11.97 16.30
CA GLY A 73 -1.20 -11.39 15.25
C GLY A 73 -1.99 -10.86 14.06
N ALA A 74 -3.18 -11.41 13.78
CA ALA A 74 -4.06 -10.88 12.73
C ALA A 74 -4.48 -9.41 12.97
N ASN A 75 -4.33 -8.91 14.20
CA ASN A 75 -4.62 -7.51 14.52
C ASN A 75 -3.64 -6.52 13.87
N ILE A 76 -2.57 -6.96 13.20
CA ILE A 76 -1.70 -6.08 12.38
C ILE A 76 -2.47 -5.41 11.23
N THR A 77 -3.64 -5.94 10.87
CA THR A 77 -4.54 -5.35 9.86
C THR A 77 -5.39 -4.21 10.41
N ARG A 78 -5.38 -3.99 11.74
CA ARG A 78 -6.28 -3.02 12.37
C ARG A 78 -5.85 -1.58 12.05
N PRO A 79 -6.82 -0.68 11.76
CA PRO A 79 -6.53 0.72 11.45
C PRO A 79 -5.74 1.45 12.55
N TRP A 80 -5.94 1.08 13.82
CA TRP A 80 -5.20 1.68 14.92
C TRP A 80 -3.70 1.36 14.83
N PHE A 81 -3.33 0.17 14.33
CA PHE A 81 -1.95 -0.25 14.20
C PHE A 81 -1.31 0.34 12.93
N THR A 82 -1.95 0.13 11.77
CA THR A 82 -1.43 0.66 10.50
C THR A 82 -1.46 2.18 10.43
N GLY A 83 -2.39 2.82 11.14
CA GLY A 83 -2.48 4.27 11.25
C GLY A 83 -1.28 4.93 11.94
N GLN A 84 -0.55 4.19 12.78
CA GLN A 84 0.64 4.72 13.47
C GLN A 84 1.76 5.11 12.51
N PHE A 85 1.82 4.49 11.33
CA PHE A 85 2.84 4.78 10.33
C PHE A 85 2.58 6.06 9.56
N LYS A 86 1.32 6.54 9.50
CA LYS A 86 0.95 7.69 8.69
C LYS A 86 1.67 8.96 9.17
N GLY A 87 2.29 9.67 8.23
CA GLY A 87 3.03 10.91 8.48
C GLY A 87 4.45 10.69 9.03
N LYS A 88 4.86 9.45 9.32
CA LYS A 88 6.23 9.14 9.74
C LYS A 88 7.19 9.12 8.56
N SER A 89 8.44 9.50 8.81
CA SER A 89 9.60 9.47 7.94
C SER A 89 10.85 9.15 8.77
N LEU A 90 12.00 8.98 8.11
CA LEU A 90 13.28 8.80 8.80
C LEU A 90 13.71 10.06 9.57
N ASP A 91 13.23 11.24 9.18
CA ASP A 91 13.64 12.51 9.80
C ASP A 91 12.77 12.91 11.01
N ASN A 92 11.54 12.40 11.11
CA ASN A 92 10.57 12.83 12.13
C ASN A 92 10.12 11.73 13.10
N SER A 93 10.79 10.58 13.08
CA SER A 93 10.48 9.43 13.94
C SER A 93 11.63 9.14 14.89
N ARG A 94 11.31 8.55 16.03
CA ARG A 94 12.31 7.99 16.95
C ARG A 94 12.87 6.71 16.35
N LEU A 95 14.05 6.84 15.76
CA LEU A 95 14.76 5.73 15.15
C LEU A 95 15.65 5.00 16.18
N VAL A 96 15.77 3.70 15.99
CA VAL A 96 16.72 2.84 16.69
C VAL A 96 17.66 2.29 15.62
N GLU A 97 18.95 2.59 15.75
CA GLU A 97 19.96 2.24 14.72
C GLU A 97 19.56 2.70 13.30
N GLY A 98 19.00 3.90 13.18
CA GLY A 98 18.56 4.45 11.89
C GLY A 98 17.29 3.82 11.32
N ARG A 99 16.55 3.02 12.09
CA ARG A 99 15.35 2.30 11.64
C ARG A 99 14.14 2.61 12.51
N LEU A 100 12.95 2.55 11.92
CA LEU A 100 11.72 2.52 12.72
C LEU A 100 11.71 1.26 13.58
N ALA A 101 11.28 1.42 14.82
CA ALA A 101 11.19 0.32 15.77
C ALA A 101 9.92 0.44 16.61
N VAL A 102 9.55 -0.68 17.23
CA VAL A 102 8.46 -0.68 18.22
C VAL A 102 8.93 -0.05 19.53
N LYS A 103 8.00 0.48 20.33
CA LYS A 103 8.33 1.12 21.62
C LYS A 103 9.10 0.22 22.58
N LYS A 104 8.82 -1.09 22.57
CA LYS A 104 9.57 -2.08 23.37
C LYS A 104 11.06 -2.13 23.04
N ASP A 105 11.42 -1.75 21.82
CA ASP A 105 12.81 -1.72 21.34
C ASP A 105 13.37 -0.29 21.32
N GLY A 106 12.62 0.69 21.84
CA GLY A 106 13.04 2.08 21.96
C GLY A 106 12.57 3.01 20.84
N GLY A 107 11.72 2.55 19.93
CA GLY A 107 11.13 3.36 18.85
C GLY A 107 9.76 3.97 19.20
N ASP A 108 8.97 4.24 18.17
CA ASP A 108 7.68 4.96 18.29
C ASP A 108 6.43 4.09 18.13
N ILE A 109 6.57 2.88 17.59
CA ILE A 109 5.41 2.08 17.17
C ILE A 109 4.90 1.23 18.32
N ASP A 110 3.62 1.39 18.69
CA ASP A 110 2.97 0.50 19.64
C ASP A 110 2.79 -0.89 19.02
N ALA A 111 3.44 -1.88 19.64
CA ALA A 111 3.27 -3.28 19.28
C ALA A 111 1.92 -3.81 19.79
N ILE A 112 1.37 -4.77 19.06
CA ILE A 112 0.18 -5.50 19.47
C ILE A 112 0.52 -6.40 20.65
N THR A 113 -0.24 -6.28 21.73
CA THR A 113 -0.12 -7.13 22.91
C THR A 113 -0.25 -8.61 22.52
N GLY A 114 0.72 -9.43 22.91
CA GLY A 114 0.76 -10.85 22.56
C GLY A 114 1.20 -11.17 21.12
N ALA A 115 1.44 -10.16 20.27
CA ALA A 115 1.90 -10.34 18.88
C ALA A 115 3.09 -9.42 18.56
N THR A 116 4.12 -9.45 19.41
CA THR A 116 5.30 -8.57 19.27
C THR A 116 6.14 -8.95 18.04
N ILE A 117 6.25 -10.23 17.70
CA ILE A 117 7.01 -10.69 16.51
C ILE A 117 6.39 -10.14 15.22
N SER A 118 5.09 -10.33 15.02
CA SER A 118 4.38 -9.78 13.85
C SER A 118 4.42 -8.26 13.79
N SER A 119 4.32 -7.59 14.95
CA SER A 119 4.41 -6.12 15.02
C SER A 119 5.79 -5.61 14.60
N ARG A 120 6.86 -6.28 15.04
CA ARG A 120 8.24 -5.98 14.63
C ARG A 120 8.43 -6.22 13.14
N ALA A 121 7.97 -7.35 12.62
CA ALA A 121 8.08 -7.70 11.21
C ALA A 121 7.50 -6.62 10.28
N VAL A 122 6.28 -6.14 10.58
CA VAL A 122 5.66 -5.04 9.81
C VAL A 122 6.45 -3.75 9.94
N THR A 123 6.87 -3.39 11.17
CA THR A 123 7.62 -2.16 11.43
C THR A 123 8.96 -2.14 10.68
N GLU A 124 9.68 -3.26 10.70
CA GLU A 124 10.94 -3.41 9.97
C GLU A 124 10.74 -3.34 8.46
N ALA A 125 9.70 -3.95 7.91
CA ALA A 125 9.41 -3.88 6.48
C ALA A 125 9.11 -2.45 6.04
N VAL A 126 8.30 -1.71 6.81
CA VAL A 126 8.03 -0.28 6.57
C VAL A 126 9.33 0.53 6.64
N SER A 127 10.20 0.24 7.63
CA SER A 127 11.51 0.92 7.72
C SER A 127 12.40 0.65 6.50
N LYS A 128 12.42 -0.58 5.99
CA LYS A 128 13.17 -0.95 4.78
C LYS A 128 12.61 -0.24 3.55
N GLY A 129 11.28 -0.09 3.47
CA GLY A 129 10.65 0.66 2.39
C GLY A 129 11.01 2.15 2.40
N LEU A 130 11.10 2.77 3.59
CA LEU A 130 11.56 4.16 3.74
C LEU A 130 13.01 4.32 3.27
N ASP A 131 13.90 3.41 3.68
CA ASP A 131 15.30 3.40 3.29
C ASP A 131 15.46 3.18 1.77
N LEU A 132 14.69 2.26 1.18
CA LEU A 132 14.65 2.05 -0.26
C LEU A 132 14.24 3.32 -1.02
N PHE A 133 13.19 4.00 -0.54
CA PHE A 133 12.75 5.27 -1.11
C PHE A 133 13.85 6.34 -1.01
N GLN A 134 14.50 6.47 0.14
CA GLN A 134 15.54 7.47 0.35
C GLN A 134 16.73 7.28 -0.61
N ARG A 135 17.11 6.02 -0.88
CA ARG A 135 18.22 5.68 -1.78
C ARG A 135 17.91 5.93 -3.26
N HIS A 136 16.65 5.80 -3.67
CA HIS A 136 16.23 5.90 -5.08
C HIS A 136 15.27 7.07 -5.34
N ARG A 137 15.27 8.07 -4.46
CA ARG A 137 14.27 9.14 -4.47
C ARG A 137 14.21 9.89 -5.79
N GLU A 138 15.36 10.14 -6.41
CA GLU A 138 15.48 10.87 -7.67
C GLU A 138 14.83 10.07 -8.80
N GLU A 139 15.28 8.83 -9.03
CA GLU A 139 14.73 7.90 -10.03
C GLU A 139 13.21 7.67 -9.88
N LEU A 140 12.72 7.57 -8.64
CA LEU A 140 11.32 7.27 -8.35
C LEU A 140 10.37 8.46 -8.50
N LEU A 141 10.90 9.69 -8.52
CA LEU A 141 10.11 10.92 -8.58
C LEU A 141 10.32 11.74 -9.86
N GLU A 142 11.15 11.26 -10.78
CA GLU A 142 11.30 11.75 -12.17
C GLU A 142 10.10 11.38 -13.04
#